data_AF-A0A1I3CZS5-F1
#
_entry.id   AF-A0A1I3CZS5-F1
#
_cell.length_a   1.000
_cell.length_b   1.000
_cell.length_c   1.000
_cell.angle_alpha   90.00
_cell.angle_beta   90.00
_cell.angle_gamma   90.00
#
_symmetry.space_group_name_H-M   'P 1'
#
loop_
_entity.id
_entity.type
_entity.pdbx_description
1 polymer ?
#
loop_
_entity_poly.entity_id
_entity_poly.type
_entity_poly.pdbx_seq_one_letter_code
_entity_poly.pdbx_strand_id
1 'polypeptide(L)'
;MTSSEILKLSLIDGSFSAEEAKEILLKIYHTKLNFHQRNNLSSQERFGKNNAIAELRIPILQKSIEEIKDFTKLAKNKNLSINISSQITLDLMKHD
;
A
#
# COMPACT_ATOMS: atom_id res chain seq x y z
N MET A 1 18.91 -25.18 -13.00
CA MET A 1 17.61 -24.47 -13.08
C MET A 1 17.04 -24.43 -11.68
N THR A 2 17.25 -23.36 -10.92
CA THR A 2 16.70 -23.23 -9.57
C THR A 2 15.24 -22.80 -9.70
N SER A 3 14.31 -23.71 -9.38
CA SER A 3 12.90 -23.39 -9.21
C SER A 3 12.77 -22.40 -8.05
N SER A 4 12.62 -21.11 -8.38
CA SER A 4 12.21 -20.11 -7.41
C SER A 4 10.77 -20.44 -6.98
N GLU A 5 10.57 -20.74 -5.70
CA GLU A 5 9.25 -20.96 -5.14
C GLU A 5 8.50 -19.62 -5.12
N ILE A 6 7.32 -19.60 -5.74
CA ILE A 6 6.45 -18.43 -5.84
C ILE A 6 5.15 -18.71 -5.09
N LEU A 7 4.82 -17.87 -4.11
CA LEU A 7 3.54 -17.91 -3.41
C LEU A 7 2.66 -16.74 -3.85
N LYS A 8 1.43 -17.05 -4.28
CA LYS A 8 0.42 -16.07 -4.69
C LYS A 8 -0.76 -16.07 -3.72
N LEU A 9 -1.10 -14.91 -3.18
CA LEU A 9 -2.18 -14.72 -2.22
C LEU A 9 -3.12 -13.62 -2.68
N SER A 10 -4.43 -13.88 -2.73
CA SER A 10 -5.42 -12.82 -2.96
C SER A 10 -5.59 -12.02 -1.67
N LEU A 11 -5.40 -10.70 -1.74
CA LEU A 11 -5.51 -9.81 -0.58
C LEU A 11 -6.90 -9.16 -0.50
N ILE A 12 -7.45 -8.79 -1.66
CA ILE A 12 -8.77 -8.18 -1.80
C ILE A 12 -9.35 -8.72 -3.10
N ASP A 13 -10.55 -9.27 -3.03
CA ASP A 13 -11.31 -9.66 -4.21
C ASP A 13 -12.80 -9.43 -3.92
N GLY A 14 -13.40 -8.51 -4.65
CA GLY A 14 -14.82 -8.20 -4.48
C GLY A 14 -15.25 -6.84 -5.03
N SER A 15 -16.56 -6.67 -5.07
CA SER A 15 -17.21 -5.40 -5.37
C SER A 15 -17.67 -4.75 -4.07
N PHE A 16 -17.26 -3.50 -3.87
CA PHE A 16 -17.49 -2.74 -2.66
C PHE A 16 -18.24 -1.45 -2.99
N SER A 17 -19.01 -0.92 -2.05
CA SER A 17 -19.47 0.46 -2.16
C SER A 17 -18.27 1.42 -2.17
N ALA A 18 -18.47 2.63 -2.69
CA ALA A 18 -17.42 3.65 -2.70
C ALA A 18 -16.85 3.95 -1.29
N GLU A 19 -17.68 3.81 -0.25
CA GLU A 19 -17.30 4.07 1.15
C GLU A 19 -16.48 2.90 1.73
N GLU A 20 -16.92 1.67 1.52
CA GLU A 20 -16.18 0.45 1.92
C GLU A 20 -14.82 0.36 1.20
N ALA A 21 -14.82 0.58 -0.12
CA ALA A 21 -13.61 0.61 -0.94
C ALA A 21 -12.60 1.63 -0.40
N LYS A 22 -13.07 2.84 -0.07
CA LYS A 22 -12.26 3.89 0.53
C LYS A 22 -11.68 3.44 1.86
N GLU A 23 -12.48 2.88 2.75
CA GLU A 23 -12.02 2.46 4.07
C GLU A 23 -10.95 1.38 3.98
N ILE A 24 -11.18 0.33 3.20
CA ILE A 24 -10.25 -0.79 3.01
C ILE A 24 -8.92 -0.29 2.43
N LEU A 25 -8.98 0.46 1.33
CA LEU A 25 -7.78 0.95 0.65
C LEU A 25 -6.98 1.92 1.53
N LEU A 26 -7.66 2.85 2.22
CA LEU A 26 -6.99 3.78 3.13
C LEU A 26 -6.32 3.06 4.30
N LYS A 27 -6.95 2.05 4.90
CA LYS A 27 -6.31 1.25 5.97
C LYS A 27 -5.02 0.58 5.52
N ILE A 28 -5.01 -0.01 4.31
CA ILE A 28 -3.83 -0.67 3.76
C ILE A 28 -2.71 0.35 3.49
N TYR A 29 -3.03 1.47 2.82
CA TYR A 29 -2.04 2.49 2.51
C TYR A 29 -1.50 3.19 3.75
N HIS A 30 -2.35 3.50 4.74
CA HIS A 30 -1.89 4.06 6.01
C HIS A 30 -1.01 3.10 6.79
N THR A 31 -1.32 1.79 6.79
CA THR A 31 -0.46 0.79 7.44
C THR A 31 0.94 0.78 6.82
N LYS A 32 1.03 0.83 5.48
CA LYS A 32 2.31 0.90 4.77
C LYS A 32 3.05 2.22 5.02
N LEU A 33 2.33 3.34 5.02
CA LEU A 33 2.90 4.66 5.34
C LEU A 33 3.50 4.68 6.75
N ASN A 34 2.75 4.20 7.74
CA ASN A 34 3.17 4.15 9.14
C ASN A 34 4.40 3.24 9.33
N PHE A 35 4.51 2.14 8.57
CA PHE A 35 5.71 1.31 8.57
C PHE A 35 6.95 2.10 8.13
N HIS A 36 6.87 2.82 7.02
CA HIS A 36 7.98 3.63 6.53
C HIS A 36 8.31 4.81 7.46
N GLN A 37 7.30 5.47 8.04
CA GLN A 37 7.52 6.55 9.01
C GLN A 37 8.22 6.06 10.29
N ARG A 38 7.78 4.92 10.86
CA ARG A 38 8.44 4.34 12.04
C ARG A 38 9.89 3.93 11.74
N ASN A 39 10.14 3.35 10.58
CA ASN A 39 11.50 2.99 10.18
C ASN A 39 12.38 4.22 9.96
N ASN A 40 11.81 5.31 9.43
CA ASN A 40 12.53 6.58 9.30
C ASN A 40 12.90 7.16 10.68
N LEU A 41 11.93 7.21 11.60
CA LEU A 41 12.14 7.68 12.96
C LEU A 41 13.24 6.88 13.67
N SER A 42 13.15 5.55 13.62
CA SER A 42 14.16 4.65 14.21
C SER A 42 15.56 4.86 13.61
N SER A 43 15.66 5.11 12.29
CA SER A 43 16.93 5.44 11.65
C SER A 43 17.47 6.79 12.12
N GLN A 44 16.61 7.78 12.25
CA GLN A 44 16.98 9.12 12.68
C GLN A 44 17.46 9.12 14.13
N GLU A 45 16.80 8.37 15.02
CA GLU A 45 17.19 8.21 16.43
C GLU A 45 18.54 7.47 16.58
N ARG A 46 18.76 6.41 15.80
CA ARG A 46 19.97 5.56 15.92
C ARG A 46 21.19 6.13 15.21
N PHE A 47 20.99 6.78 14.07
CA PHE A 47 22.08 7.14 13.16
C PHE A 47 22.13 8.63 12.84
N GLY A 48 21.19 9.44 13.36
CA GLY A 48 21.10 10.88 13.06
C GLY A 48 20.77 11.18 11.59
N LYS A 49 20.33 10.18 10.82
CA LYS A 49 20.09 10.28 9.38
C LYS A 49 18.75 9.67 9.01
N ASN A 50 18.06 10.34 8.09
CA ASN A 50 16.84 9.83 7.51
C ASN A 50 17.11 8.57 6.68
N ASN A 51 16.13 7.69 6.64
CA ASN A 51 16.14 6.52 5.78
C ASN A 51 15.76 6.96 4.36
N ALA A 52 16.72 6.95 3.43
CA ALA A 52 16.52 7.37 2.04
C ALA A 52 15.37 6.62 1.34
N ILE A 53 15.10 5.36 1.71
CA ILE A 53 13.97 4.60 1.18
C ILE A 53 12.65 5.15 1.74
N ALA A 54 12.60 5.50 3.02
CA ALA A 54 11.41 6.08 3.62
C ALA A 54 11.11 7.48 3.07
N GLU A 55 12.13 8.32 2.88
CA GLU A 55 12.00 9.66 2.28
C GLU A 55 11.37 9.61 0.88
N LEU A 56 11.75 8.62 0.07
CA LEU A 56 11.16 8.44 -1.26
C LEU A 56 9.75 7.83 -1.21
N ARG A 57 9.48 6.91 -0.29
CA ARG A 57 8.23 6.15 -0.25
C ARG A 57 7.07 6.90 0.40
N ILE A 58 7.33 7.70 1.43
CA ILE A 58 6.31 8.50 2.13
C ILE A 58 5.50 9.40 1.17
N PRO A 59 6.11 10.26 0.32
CA PRO A 59 5.35 11.14 -0.57
C PRO A 59 4.58 10.37 -1.65
N ILE A 60 5.12 9.26 -2.15
CA ILE A 60 4.42 8.40 -3.12
C ILE A 60 3.14 7.83 -2.49
N LEU A 61 3.23 7.32 -1.26
CA LEU A 61 2.08 6.76 -0.55
C LEU A 61 1.04 7.83 -0.20
N GLN A 62 1.48 9.05 0.16
CA GLN A 62 0.58 10.18 0.38
C GLN A 62 -0.19 10.56 -0.88
N LYS A 63 0.50 10.62 -2.03
CA LYS A 63 -0.15 10.89 -3.32
C LYS A 63 -1.18 9.80 -3.67
N SER A 64 -0.83 8.53 -3.50
CA SER A 64 -1.78 7.43 -3.74
C SER A 64 -3.01 7.51 -2.83
N ILE A 65 -2.85 7.95 -1.56
CA ILE A 65 -3.98 8.18 -0.65
C ILE A 65 -4.91 9.27 -1.18
N GLU A 66 -4.38 10.34 -1.77
CA GLU A 66 -5.18 11.40 -2.40
C GLU A 66 -5.93 10.86 -3.63
N GLU A 67 -5.25 10.14 -4.51
CA GLU A 67 -5.85 9.52 -5.70
C GLU A 67 -6.99 8.56 -5.31
N ILE A 68 -6.83 7.76 -4.25
CA ILE A 68 -7.89 6.89 -3.72
C ILE A 68 -9.09 7.70 -3.24
N LYS A 69 -8.86 8.81 -2.51
CA LYS A 69 -9.94 9.68 -2.01
C LYS A 69 -10.71 10.30 -3.18
N ASP A 70 -10.01 10.76 -4.21
CA ASP A 70 -10.65 11.38 -5.37
C ASP A 70 -11.45 10.36 -6.20
N PHE A 71 -10.88 9.18 -6.43
CA PHE A 71 -11.55 8.13 -7.18
C PHE A 71 -12.79 7.59 -6.46
N THR A 72 -12.69 7.37 -5.14
CA THR A 72 -13.83 6.93 -4.33
C THR A 72 -14.90 8.02 -4.20
N LYS A 73 -14.51 9.30 -4.14
CA LYS A 73 -15.47 10.42 -4.18
C LYS A 73 -16.21 10.48 -5.52
N LEU A 74 -15.52 10.26 -6.64
CA LEU A 74 -16.15 10.19 -7.96
C LEU A 74 -17.16 9.05 -8.03
N ALA A 75 -16.80 7.86 -7.54
CA ALA A 75 -17.70 6.71 -7.49
C ALA A 75 -18.92 6.97 -6.59
N LYS A 76 -18.72 7.60 -5.43
CA LYS A 76 -19.81 7.99 -4.52
C LYS A 76 -20.77 8.98 -5.18
N ASN A 77 -20.26 10.02 -5.85
CA ASN A 77 -21.07 11.03 -6.53
C ASN A 77 -21.89 10.46 -7.69
N LYS A 78 -21.39 9.39 -8.33
CA LYS A 78 -22.06 8.69 -9.43
C LYS A 78 -22.90 7.50 -8.96
N ASN A 79 -22.95 7.24 -7.66
CA ASN A 79 -23.61 6.09 -7.05
C ASN A 79 -23.14 4.74 -7.65
N LEU A 80 -21.84 4.62 -7.91
CA LEU A 80 -21.20 3.45 -8.50
C LEU A 80 -20.48 2.60 -7.44
N SER A 81 -20.51 1.29 -7.63
CA SER A 81 -19.67 0.35 -6.89
C SER A 81 -18.26 0.28 -7.50
N ILE A 82 -17.28 -0.06 -6.67
CA ILE A 82 -15.88 -0.22 -7.07
C ILE A 82 -15.52 -1.69 -6.97
N ASN A 83 -15.08 -2.28 -8.07
CA ASN A 83 -14.49 -3.62 -8.06
C ASN A 83 -12.99 -3.51 -7.74
N ILE A 84 -12.54 -4.24 -6.72
CA ILE A 84 -11.14 -4.26 -6.29
C ILE A 84 -10.64 -5.70 -6.36
N SER A 85 -9.59 -5.91 -7.13
CA SER A 85 -8.83 -7.15 -7.14
C SER A 85 -7.36 -6.84 -6.85
N SER A 86 -6.78 -7.53 -5.88
CA SER A 86 -5.37 -7.37 -5.52
C SER A 86 -4.75 -8.69 -5.11
N GLN A 87 -3.50 -8.89 -5.54
CA GLN A 87 -2.74 -10.10 -5.29
C GLN A 87 -1.37 -9.73 -4.74
N ILE A 88 -0.96 -10.43 -3.68
CA ILE A 88 0.41 -10.41 -3.19
C ILE A 88 1.14 -11.60 -3.83
N THR A 89 2.27 -11.32 -4.46
CA THR A 89 3.18 -12.34 -4.98
C THR A 89 4.48 -12.27 -4.16
N LEU A 90 4.92 -13.40 -3.64
CA LEU A 90 6.18 -13.53 -2.92
C LEU A 90 7.12 -14.43 -3.72
N ASP A 91 8.32 -13.92 -3.97
CA ASP A 91 9.39 -14.62 -4.67
C ASP A 91 10.58 -14.79 -3.72
N LEU A 92 11.04 -16.04 -3.54
CA LEU A 92 12.26 -16.29 -2.78
C LEU A 92 13.49 -15.87 -3.59
N MET A 93 14.24 -14.91 -3.06
CA MET A 93 15.52 -14.47 -3.61
C MET A 93 16.65 -14.81 -2.63
N LYS A 94 17.84 -15.15 -3.15
CA LYS A 94 19.02 -15.31 -2.32
C LYS A 94 19.35 -13.96 -1.66
N HIS A 95 19.62 -13.99 -0.37
CA HIS A 95 20.12 -12.84 0.37
C HIS A 95 21.65 -12.85 0.26
N ASP A 96 22.20 -12.05 -0.64
CA ASP A 96 23.66 -11.85 -0.80
C ASP A 96 24.19 -10.80 0.20
#